data_AF-A0A355TVB9-F1
#
_entry.id   AF-A0A355TVB9-F1
#
_cell.length_a   1.000
_cell.length_b   1.000
_cell.length_c   1.000
_cell.angle_alpha   90.00
_cell.angle_beta   90.00
_cell.angle_gamma   90.00
#
_symmetry.space_group_name_H-M   'P 1'
#
loop_
_entity.id
_entity.type
_entity.pdbx_description
1 polymer ?
#
loop_
_entity_poly.entity_id
_entity_poly.type
_entity_poly.pdbx_seq_one_letter_code
_entity_poly.pdbx_strand_id
1 'polypeptide(L)'
;MKNKFIEQVTAQIKNKTARTQIEQELESHILDKIDYYVEIGYPYEEAERRATEEMGNPEDTALPLNALHKKGKRIFERAIWIWICIIYFFVSPLGAEFNYQSDWYVIYHSIGIDFISLAFAVIFVFILIRAQKRHSKLLAGLVGSEILLICLVSLIKNGVDSIFSLFAPMFYAFVTIITQGLSGYVDCVFGYGYIPDSLKPVLSALSATLIFILFAWSLLLFVSIYRKERMKTTKKMTRPINLIKSVISILLAVNFAVMSFATALAVTGLPQKIEDTKLERSMMIETVINWDTSKSEEELLSYLYGLGYKNYHSEDNTTYINQKELYRNNSNNAFMITKFDEASDDYQFAYITTTQNSTQPLIVRNDLKIGFKETSWMEPGKIDLQKFLGFDWVDKATAVTHYRNDSQDIIQFHFYDEASGETVAYGFECITDDASDEENRLWEDYTLVSARSTFEGSWGSTGMLLPHSTSGYGNNRR
;
A
#
# COMPACT_ATOMS: atom_id res chain seq x y z
N MET A 1 6.74 45.35 -43.39
CA MET A 1 6.96 46.82 -43.37
C MET A 1 8.10 47.11 -42.39
N LYS A 2 9.06 48.01 -42.68
CA LYS A 2 10.21 48.22 -41.76
C LYS A 2 9.89 49.32 -40.75
N ASN A 3 9.07 49.01 -39.74
CA ASN A 3 8.60 49.98 -38.76
C ASN A 3 9.60 50.11 -37.58
N LYS A 4 10.15 51.31 -37.41
CA LYS A 4 11.13 51.66 -36.35
C LYS A 4 10.59 51.41 -34.94
N PHE A 5 9.28 51.56 -34.73
CA PHE A 5 8.62 51.25 -33.45
C PHE A 5 8.75 49.77 -33.09
N ILE A 6 8.40 48.88 -34.03
CA ILE A 6 8.46 47.42 -33.81
C ILE A 6 9.89 46.98 -33.52
N GLU A 7 10.87 47.51 -34.26
CA GLU A 7 12.29 47.20 -34.04
C GLU A 7 12.76 47.62 -32.64
N GLN A 8 12.33 48.80 -32.17
CA GLN A 8 12.67 49.30 -30.83
C GLN A 8 11.98 48.51 -29.70
N VAL A 9 10.73 48.11 -29.86
CA VAL A 9 10.02 47.27 -28.87
C VAL A 9 10.65 45.88 -28.81
N THR A 10 10.87 45.24 -29.96
CA THR A 10 11.37 43.87 -30.05
C THR A 10 12.84 43.73 -29.61
N ALA A 11 13.67 44.76 -29.81
CA ALA A 11 15.05 44.81 -29.32
C ALA A 11 15.16 44.66 -27.80
N GLN A 12 14.19 45.22 -27.07
CA GLN A 12 14.14 45.19 -25.61
C GLN A 12 13.61 43.86 -25.04
N ILE A 13 13.01 43.01 -25.89
CA ILE A 13 12.53 41.68 -25.50
C ILE A 13 13.71 40.70 -25.45
N LYS A 14 14.03 40.16 -24.27
CA LYS A 14 15.17 39.23 -24.08
C LYS A 14 14.89 37.83 -24.65
N ASN A 15 13.63 37.42 -24.72
CA ASN A 15 13.26 36.07 -25.17
C ASN A 15 13.09 36.03 -26.70
N LYS A 16 13.98 35.31 -27.40
CA LYS A 16 13.97 35.18 -28.87
C LYS A 16 12.63 34.72 -29.47
N THR A 17 11.96 33.73 -28.88
CA THR A 17 10.67 33.23 -29.40
C THR A 17 9.55 34.25 -29.17
N ALA A 18 9.56 34.89 -27.99
CA ALA A 18 8.60 35.95 -27.69
C ALA A 18 8.80 37.16 -28.59
N ARG A 19 10.06 37.49 -28.92
CA ARG A 19 10.42 38.58 -29.83
C ARG A 19 9.73 38.40 -31.18
N THR A 20 9.84 37.23 -31.79
CA THR A 20 9.20 36.94 -33.10
C THR A 20 7.66 36.98 -33.02
N GLN A 21 7.07 36.49 -31.93
CA GLN A 21 5.61 36.51 -31.76
C GLN A 21 5.08 37.93 -31.56
N ILE A 22 5.74 38.71 -30.71
CA ILE A 22 5.41 40.12 -30.46
C ILE A 22 5.59 40.95 -31.73
N GLU A 23 6.65 40.68 -32.51
CA GLU A 23 6.88 41.34 -33.80
C GLU A 23 5.70 41.14 -34.76
N GLN A 24 5.24 39.90 -34.91
CA GLN A 24 4.10 39.56 -35.76
C GLN A 24 2.78 40.16 -35.26
N GLU A 25 2.54 40.13 -33.95
CA GLU A 25 1.33 40.70 -33.34
C GLU A 25 1.28 42.22 -33.49
N LEU A 26 2.41 42.90 -33.28
CA LEU A 26 2.52 44.35 -33.48
C LEU A 26 2.41 44.72 -34.96
N GLU A 27 3.02 43.96 -35.87
CA GLU A 27 2.90 44.22 -37.31
C GLU A 27 1.44 44.09 -37.78
N SER A 28 0.74 43.02 -37.35
CA SER A 28 -0.69 42.85 -37.64
C SER A 28 -1.52 44.00 -37.07
N HIS A 29 -1.29 44.39 -35.82
CA HIS A 29 -2.05 45.47 -35.19
C HIS A 29 -1.83 46.83 -35.86
N ILE A 30 -0.60 47.14 -36.30
CA ILE A 30 -0.33 48.38 -37.04
C ILE A 30 -1.03 48.34 -38.40
N LEU A 31 -0.98 47.22 -39.11
CA LEU A 31 -1.65 47.05 -40.40
C LEU A 31 -3.17 47.24 -40.27
N ASP A 32 -3.81 46.61 -39.28
CA ASP A 32 -5.24 46.75 -39.03
C ASP A 32 -5.64 48.22 -38.78
N LYS A 33 -4.78 48.99 -38.10
CA LYS A 33 -5.00 50.43 -37.87
C LYS A 33 -4.79 51.26 -39.13
N ILE A 34 -3.81 50.92 -39.96
CA ILE A 34 -3.58 51.59 -41.25
C ILE A 34 -4.80 51.45 -42.14
N ASP A 35 -5.31 50.22 -42.26
CA ASP A 35 -6.51 49.94 -43.07
C ASP A 35 -7.70 50.76 -42.57
N TYR A 36 -7.91 50.83 -41.25
CA TYR A 36 -8.95 51.68 -40.65
C TYR A 36 -8.80 53.17 -41.01
N TYR A 37 -7.58 53.73 -40.90
CA TYR A 37 -7.36 55.14 -41.22
C TYR A 37 -7.52 55.44 -42.72
N VAL A 38 -7.16 54.49 -43.59
CA VAL A 38 -7.39 54.60 -45.04
C VAL A 38 -8.89 54.54 -45.35
N GLU A 39 -9.64 53.64 -44.72
CA GLU A 39 -11.09 53.50 -44.91
C GLU A 39 -11.87 54.77 -44.53
N ILE A 40 -11.43 55.49 -43.49
CA ILE A 40 -12.05 56.76 -43.08
C ILE A 40 -11.54 57.99 -43.87
N GLY A 41 -10.73 57.77 -44.92
CA GLY A 41 -10.37 58.77 -45.92
C GLY A 41 -9.01 59.44 -45.77
N TYR A 42 -8.11 58.94 -44.91
CA TYR A 42 -6.74 59.45 -44.85
C TYR A 42 -5.87 58.88 -45.98
N PRO A 43 -4.94 59.66 -46.55
CA PRO A 43 -3.91 59.11 -47.43
C PRO A 43 -3.01 58.14 -46.65
N TYR A 44 -2.53 57.10 -47.33
CA TYR A 44 -1.78 55.99 -46.72
C TYR A 44 -0.61 56.44 -45.83
N GLU A 45 0.18 57.43 -46.26
CA GLU A 45 1.31 57.94 -45.47
C GLU A 45 0.87 58.56 -44.13
N GLU A 46 -0.26 59.26 -44.12
CA GLU A 46 -0.82 59.85 -42.90
C GLU A 46 -1.51 58.78 -42.03
N ALA A 47 -2.08 57.75 -42.65
CA ALA A 47 -2.62 56.58 -41.95
C ALA A 47 -1.52 55.76 -41.25
N GLU A 48 -0.39 55.51 -41.90
CA GLU A 48 0.78 54.82 -41.33
C GLU A 48 1.40 55.60 -40.17
N ARG A 49 1.53 56.93 -40.33
CA ARG A 49 2.01 57.82 -39.27
C ARG A 49 1.11 57.75 -38.04
N ARG A 50 -0.21 57.90 -38.23
CA ARG A 50 -1.19 57.86 -37.13
C ARG A 50 -1.27 56.50 -36.47
N ALA A 51 -1.30 55.42 -37.24
CA ALA A 51 -1.30 54.07 -36.72
C ALA A 51 -0.08 53.79 -35.83
N THR A 52 1.10 54.30 -36.22
CA THR A 52 2.34 54.15 -35.45
C THR A 52 2.39 55.06 -34.22
N GLU A 53 1.93 56.32 -34.33
CA GLU A 53 1.83 57.26 -33.19
C GLU A 53 0.88 56.75 -32.09
N GLU A 54 -0.22 56.11 -32.49
CA GLU A 54 -1.20 55.53 -31.57
C GLU A 54 -0.69 54.28 -30.83
N MET A 55 0.41 53.68 -31.30
CA MET A 55 1.08 52.59 -30.57
C MET A 55 1.90 53.10 -29.37
N GLY A 56 2.07 54.42 -29.25
CA GLY A 56 2.70 55.07 -28.12
C GLY A 56 4.22 54.97 -28.11
N ASN A 57 4.81 55.07 -26.92
CA ASN A 57 6.25 55.01 -26.74
C ASN A 57 6.75 53.54 -26.76
N PRO A 58 7.72 53.19 -27.62
CA PRO A 58 8.32 51.85 -27.67
C PRO A 58 8.84 51.34 -26.32
N GLU A 59 9.42 52.21 -25.49
CA GLU A 59 10.00 51.81 -24.19
C GLU A 59 8.92 51.42 -23.18
N ASP A 60 7.85 52.21 -23.12
CA ASP A 60 6.71 51.96 -22.24
C ASP A 60 5.95 50.69 -22.65
N THR A 61 5.89 50.41 -23.95
CA THR A 61 5.28 49.19 -24.49
C THR A 61 6.16 47.95 -24.27
N ALA A 62 7.48 48.07 -24.35
CA ALA A 62 8.40 46.94 -24.22
C ALA A 62 8.52 46.39 -22.80
N LEU A 63 8.43 47.26 -21.78
CA LEU A 63 8.58 46.91 -20.36
C LEU A 63 7.60 45.81 -19.88
N PRO A 64 6.26 45.98 -20.04
CA PRO A 64 5.29 44.94 -19.67
C PRO A 64 5.43 43.68 -20.52
N LEU A 65 5.71 43.84 -21.82
CA LEU A 65 5.91 42.70 -22.74
C LEU A 65 7.12 41.86 -22.35
N ASN A 66 8.24 42.47 -21.96
CA ASN A 66 9.44 41.76 -21.52
C ASN A 66 9.24 41.08 -20.16
N ALA A 67 8.49 41.71 -19.25
CA ALA A 67 8.17 41.16 -17.94
C ALA A 67 7.35 39.85 -18.04
N LEU A 68 6.40 39.78 -18.97
CA LEU A 68 5.59 38.59 -19.24
C LEU A 68 6.41 37.38 -19.74
N HIS A 69 7.61 37.62 -20.27
CA HIS A 69 8.42 36.61 -20.96
C HIS A 69 9.70 36.17 -20.22
N LYS A 70 9.89 36.51 -18.94
CA LYS A 70 11.02 36.05 -18.10
C LYS A 70 11.06 34.51 -17.96
N LYS A 71 12.15 33.87 -18.42
CA LYS A 71 12.33 32.39 -18.49
C LYS A 71 12.72 31.69 -17.17
N GLY A 72 13.33 32.39 -16.21
CA GLY A 72 14.04 31.77 -15.07
C GLY A 72 13.18 30.89 -14.14
N LYS A 73 12.03 31.39 -13.64
CA LYS A 73 11.17 30.63 -12.69
C LYS A 73 10.53 29.39 -13.33
N ARG A 74 10.35 29.37 -14.65
CA ARG A 74 9.62 28.30 -15.36
C ARG A 74 10.41 27.01 -15.51
N ILE A 75 11.75 27.05 -15.52
CA ILE A 75 12.59 25.87 -15.71
C ILE A 75 12.68 25.06 -14.41
N PHE A 76 12.93 25.75 -13.28
CA PHE A 76 13.01 25.11 -11.96
C PHE A 76 11.69 24.45 -11.56
N GLU A 77 10.56 25.13 -11.77
CA GLU A 77 9.23 24.54 -11.54
C GLU A 77 8.98 23.28 -12.37
N ARG A 78 9.43 23.25 -13.64
CA ARG A 78 9.28 22.05 -14.49
C ARG A 78 10.18 20.92 -14.03
N ALA A 79 11.41 21.22 -13.61
CA ALA A 79 12.36 20.24 -13.10
C ALA A 79 11.81 19.54 -11.84
N ILE A 80 11.13 20.26 -10.95
CA ILE A 80 10.47 19.67 -9.77
C ILE A 80 9.44 18.62 -10.18
N TRP A 81 8.55 18.93 -11.14
CA TRP A 81 7.53 17.97 -11.58
C TRP A 81 8.13 16.75 -12.28
N ILE A 82 9.18 16.94 -13.06
CA ILE A 82 9.92 15.84 -13.69
C ILE A 82 10.53 14.94 -12.61
N TRP A 83 11.17 15.52 -11.60
CA TRP A 83 11.74 14.78 -10.47
C TRP A 83 10.69 14.00 -9.68
N ILE A 84 9.53 14.60 -9.43
CA ILE A 84 8.41 13.93 -8.76
C ILE A 84 7.95 12.71 -9.58
N CYS A 85 7.79 12.84 -10.91
CA CYS A 85 7.47 11.70 -11.77
C CYS A 85 8.54 10.61 -11.74
N ILE A 86 9.84 10.98 -11.78
CA ILE A 86 10.95 10.01 -11.72
C ILE A 86 10.96 9.24 -10.39
N ILE A 87 10.79 9.92 -9.25
CA ILE A 87 10.71 9.25 -7.95
C ILE A 87 9.56 8.23 -7.95
N TYR A 88 8.40 8.61 -8.51
CA TYR A 88 7.25 7.70 -8.58
C TYR A 88 7.43 6.52 -9.53
N PHE A 89 8.15 6.72 -10.63
CA PHE A 89 8.55 5.63 -11.52
C PHE A 89 9.34 4.53 -10.79
N PHE A 90 10.15 4.89 -9.79
CA PHE A 90 10.92 3.91 -9.01
C PHE A 90 10.13 3.29 -7.85
N VAL A 91 9.14 4.00 -7.29
CA VAL A 91 8.33 3.50 -6.17
C VAL A 91 7.23 2.54 -6.63
N SER A 92 6.62 2.78 -7.78
CA SER A 92 5.43 2.04 -8.24
C SER A 92 5.67 0.57 -8.66
N PRO A 93 6.77 0.18 -9.33
CA PRO A 93 6.96 -1.19 -9.83
C PRO A 93 7.54 -2.18 -8.81
N LEU A 94 7.79 -1.76 -7.56
CA LEU A 94 8.62 -2.50 -6.60
C LEU A 94 7.93 -2.91 -5.29
N GLY A 95 6.75 -2.36 -4.96
CA GLY A 95 6.06 -2.69 -3.72
C GLY A 95 5.06 -3.83 -3.90
N ALA A 96 5.32 -5.01 -3.32
CA ALA A 96 4.36 -6.12 -3.26
C ALA A 96 3.01 -5.69 -2.63
N GLU A 97 3.04 -4.69 -1.75
CA GLU A 97 1.89 -4.14 -1.02
C GLU A 97 0.85 -3.43 -1.91
N PHE A 98 1.21 -3.01 -3.13
CA PHE A 98 0.24 -2.44 -4.08
C PHE A 98 -0.42 -3.52 -4.95
N ASN A 99 0.18 -4.71 -5.05
CA ASN A 99 -0.27 -5.75 -5.96
C ASN A 99 -1.35 -6.64 -5.33
N TYR A 100 -2.60 -6.18 -5.43
CA TYR A 100 -3.76 -6.90 -4.89
C TYR A 100 -4.15 -8.17 -5.66
N GLN A 101 -3.43 -8.51 -6.73
CA GLN A 101 -3.63 -9.76 -7.49
C GLN A 101 -2.43 -10.73 -7.38
N SER A 102 -1.47 -10.45 -6.49
CA SER A 102 -0.38 -11.41 -6.25
C SER A 102 -0.88 -12.64 -5.50
N ASP A 103 -0.67 -13.81 -6.09
CA ASP A 103 -0.90 -15.09 -5.43
C ASP A 103 0.28 -15.48 -4.53
N TRP A 104 1.49 -14.93 -4.74
CA TRP A 104 2.70 -15.36 -4.05
C TRP A 104 2.77 -14.99 -2.56
N TYR A 105 1.89 -14.10 -2.08
CA TYR A 105 1.85 -13.64 -0.69
C TYR A 105 0.42 -13.36 -0.25
N VAL A 106 0.13 -13.56 1.03
CA VAL A 106 -1.06 -12.98 1.67
C VAL A 106 -0.95 -11.46 1.54
N ILE A 107 -1.77 -10.87 0.68
CA ILE A 107 -1.79 -9.41 0.52
C ILE A 107 -2.51 -8.83 1.73
N TYR A 108 -1.71 -8.29 2.64
CA TYR A 108 -2.21 -7.57 3.78
C TYR A 108 -2.65 -6.18 3.35
N HIS A 109 -3.93 -5.90 3.55
CA HIS A 109 -4.43 -4.54 3.47
C HIS A 109 -3.69 -3.64 4.47
N SER A 110 -3.28 -2.45 4.03
CA SER A 110 -2.72 -1.40 4.88
C SER A 110 -3.33 -0.07 4.51
N ILE A 111 -3.92 0.60 5.50
CA ILE A 111 -4.53 1.92 5.33
C ILE A 111 -3.51 2.97 4.90
N GLY A 112 -2.26 2.83 5.36
CA GLY A 112 -1.17 3.69 4.91
C GLY A 112 -1.01 3.64 3.38
N ILE A 113 -1.15 2.44 2.80
CA ILE A 113 -1.04 2.23 1.37
C ILE A 113 -2.26 2.79 0.61
N ASP A 114 -3.46 2.74 1.18
CA ASP A 114 -4.62 3.43 0.61
C ASP A 114 -4.37 4.94 0.48
N PHE A 115 -3.87 5.58 1.54
CA PHE A 115 -3.60 7.02 1.55
C PHE A 115 -2.44 7.39 0.61
N ILE A 116 -1.40 6.57 0.53
CA ILE A 116 -0.29 6.77 -0.41
C ILE A 116 -0.79 6.65 -1.86
N SER A 117 -1.60 5.63 -2.15
CA SER A 117 -2.23 5.42 -3.47
C SER A 117 -3.12 6.61 -3.86
N LEU A 118 -3.93 7.10 -2.91
CA LEU A 118 -4.78 8.28 -3.09
C LEU A 118 -3.95 9.55 -3.33
N ALA A 119 -2.87 9.75 -2.56
CA ALA A 119 -1.97 10.89 -2.71
C ALA A 119 -1.33 10.91 -4.11
N PHE A 120 -0.95 9.74 -4.65
CA PHE A 120 -0.46 9.64 -6.01
C PHE A 120 -1.50 10.06 -7.03
N ALA A 121 -2.75 9.57 -6.92
CA ALA A 121 -3.82 9.99 -7.82
C ALA A 121 -4.05 11.51 -7.77
N VAL A 122 -4.02 12.11 -6.57
CA VAL A 122 -4.12 13.57 -6.38
C VAL A 122 -2.98 14.31 -7.08
N ILE A 123 -1.76 13.80 -7.05
CA ILE A 123 -0.61 14.43 -7.71
C ILE A 123 -0.78 14.41 -9.23
N PHE A 124 -1.17 13.27 -9.83
CA PHE A 124 -1.44 13.20 -11.27
C PHE A 124 -2.50 14.21 -11.69
N VAL A 125 -3.62 14.26 -10.95
CA VAL A 125 -4.70 15.23 -11.19
C VAL A 125 -4.21 16.67 -11.02
N PHE A 126 -3.41 16.96 -10.00
CA PHE A 126 -2.86 18.29 -9.77
C PHE A 126 -1.93 18.74 -10.91
N ILE A 127 -1.07 17.85 -11.42
CA ILE A 127 -0.21 18.13 -12.57
C ILE A 127 -1.04 18.42 -13.81
N LEU A 128 -2.09 17.64 -14.08
CA LEU A 128 -2.99 17.86 -15.23
C LEU A 128 -3.76 19.18 -15.12
N ILE A 129 -4.28 19.52 -13.94
CA ILE A 129 -4.92 20.82 -13.68
C ILE A 129 -3.91 21.96 -13.89
N ARG A 130 -2.68 21.80 -13.41
CA ARG A 130 -1.62 22.81 -13.60
C ARG A 130 -1.21 22.92 -15.07
N ALA A 131 -1.11 21.81 -15.79
CA ALA A 131 -0.86 21.76 -17.23
C ALA A 131 -1.94 22.53 -18.01
N GLN A 132 -3.20 22.36 -17.63
CA GLN A 132 -4.33 23.09 -18.20
C GLN A 132 -4.25 24.60 -17.92
N LYS A 133 -4.08 24.99 -16.65
CA LYS A 133 -3.99 26.41 -16.24
C LYS A 133 -2.81 27.13 -16.87
N ARG A 134 -1.67 26.44 -17.04
CA ARG A 134 -0.44 27.01 -17.60
C ARG A 134 -0.32 26.83 -19.12
N HIS A 135 -1.29 26.18 -19.76
CA HIS A 135 -1.23 25.76 -21.16
C HIS A 135 0.10 25.05 -21.52
N SER A 136 0.58 24.18 -20.63
CA SER A 136 1.87 23.50 -20.79
C SER A 136 1.68 22.10 -21.36
N LYS A 137 1.95 21.93 -22.66
CA LYS A 137 1.94 20.60 -23.32
C LYS A 137 2.98 19.65 -22.74
N LEU A 138 4.08 20.17 -22.19
CA LEU A 138 5.13 19.36 -21.56
C LEU A 138 4.62 18.68 -20.28
N LEU A 139 3.87 19.40 -19.43
CA LEU A 139 3.33 18.82 -18.19
C LEU A 139 2.24 17.76 -18.46
N ALA A 140 1.38 18.01 -19.46
CA ALA A 140 0.42 16.99 -19.91
C ALA A 140 1.17 15.78 -20.49
N GLY A 141 2.13 16.02 -21.40
CA GLY A 141 2.95 14.97 -22.00
C GLY A 141 3.66 14.08 -20.98
N LEU A 142 4.23 14.66 -19.91
CA LEU A 142 4.89 13.91 -18.83
C LEU A 142 3.96 12.90 -18.16
N VAL A 143 2.74 13.32 -17.80
CA VAL A 143 1.74 12.41 -17.20
C VAL A 143 1.38 11.30 -18.19
N GLY A 144 1.17 11.66 -19.46
CA GLY A 144 0.83 10.67 -20.50
C GLY A 144 1.96 9.67 -20.75
N SER A 145 3.20 10.13 -20.81
CA SER A 145 4.38 9.27 -21.01
C SER A 145 4.64 8.36 -19.82
N GLU A 146 4.43 8.85 -18.60
CA GLU A 146 4.57 8.06 -17.38
C GLU A 146 3.57 6.89 -17.37
N ILE A 147 2.30 7.16 -17.66
CA ILE A 147 1.28 6.12 -17.75
C ILE A 147 1.63 5.09 -18.83
N LEU A 148 2.10 5.54 -20.00
CA LEU A 148 2.54 4.62 -21.06
C LEU A 148 3.73 3.76 -20.63
N LEU A 149 4.68 4.34 -19.88
CA LEU A 149 5.84 3.63 -19.37
C LEU A 149 5.45 2.60 -18.32
N ILE A 150 4.53 2.94 -17.40
CA ILE A 150 3.95 2.00 -16.44
C ILE A 150 3.30 0.82 -17.18
N CYS A 151 2.50 1.08 -18.23
CA CYS A 151 1.92 0.03 -19.06
C CYS A 151 2.97 -0.82 -19.81
N LEU A 152 4.07 -0.22 -20.26
CA LEU A 152 5.14 -0.92 -21.00
C LEU A 152 5.95 -1.88 -20.10
N VAL A 153 6.43 -1.41 -18.95
CA VAL A 153 7.19 -2.23 -17.97
C VAL A 153 6.39 -3.46 -17.58
N SER A 154 5.11 -3.22 -17.40
CA SER A 154 4.08 -4.16 -17.05
C SER A 154 3.84 -5.25 -18.09
N LEU A 155 3.81 -4.91 -19.39
CA LEU A 155 3.79 -5.89 -20.47
C LEU A 155 5.06 -6.76 -20.50
N ILE A 156 6.22 -6.20 -20.15
CA ILE A 156 7.50 -6.93 -20.13
C ILE A 156 7.57 -7.95 -18.98
N LYS A 157 6.94 -7.66 -17.84
CA LYS A 157 6.95 -8.54 -16.65
C LYS A 157 5.99 -9.75 -16.74
N ASN A 158 5.35 -10.00 -17.90
CA ASN A 158 4.46 -11.15 -18.15
C ASN A 158 3.30 -11.34 -17.14
N GLY A 159 2.89 -10.30 -16.42
CA GLY A 159 1.74 -10.35 -15.50
C GLY A 159 0.82 -9.16 -15.76
N VAL A 160 -0.27 -9.38 -16.51
CA VAL A 160 -1.32 -8.38 -16.74
C VAL A 160 -1.98 -7.95 -15.42
N ASP A 161 -2.00 -8.85 -14.45
CA ASP A 161 -2.66 -8.66 -13.15
C ASP A 161 -1.95 -7.66 -12.23
N SER A 162 -0.64 -7.45 -12.41
CA SER A 162 0.14 -6.52 -11.56
C SER A 162 0.00 -5.04 -11.99
N ILE A 163 -0.40 -4.78 -13.23
CA ILE A 163 -0.28 -3.48 -13.94
C ILE A 163 -1.32 -2.47 -13.46
N PHE A 164 -2.51 -2.98 -13.20
CA PHE A 164 -3.66 -2.19 -12.82
C PHE A 164 -3.84 -2.12 -11.31
N SER A 165 -2.80 -2.40 -10.55
CA SER A 165 -2.89 -2.42 -9.08
C SER A 165 -2.45 -1.11 -8.43
N LEU A 166 -1.81 -0.18 -9.17
CA LEU A 166 -1.27 1.08 -8.62
C LEU A 166 -2.30 1.89 -7.81
N PHE A 167 -3.51 2.02 -8.34
CA PHE A 167 -4.61 2.71 -7.66
C PHE A 167 -5.59 1.74 -6.98
N ALA A 168 -5.32 0.44 -6.96
CA ALA A 168 -6.22 -0.54 -6.34
C ALA A 168 -6.40 -0.28 -4.83
N PRO A 169 -5.34 0.06 -4.05
CA PRO A 169 -5.50 0.35 -2.62
C PRO A 169 -6.47 1.49 -2.33
N MET A 170 -6.39 2.62 -3.06
CA MET A 170 -7.33 3.72 -2.83
C MET A 170 -8.79 3.32 -3.12
N PHE A 171 -9.06 2.29 -3.92
CA PHE A 171 -10.42 1.79 -4.14
C PHE A 171 -10.88 0.77 -3.11
N TYR A 172 -9.99 0.26 -2.25
CA TYR A 172 -10.34 -0.71 -1.23
C TYR A 172 -11.41 -0.18 -0.28
N ALA A 173 -11.20 1.02 0.29
CA ALA A 173 -12.18 1.68 1.15
C ALA A 173 -13.57 1.75 0.50
N PHE A 174 -13.62 2.18 -0.76
CA PHE A 174 -14.86 2.30 -1.51
C PHE A 174 -15.57 0.93 -1.70
N VAL A 175 -14.84 -0.09 -2.13
CA VAL A 175 -15.40 -1.43 -2.37
C VAL A 175 -15.83 -2.10 -1.06
N THR A 176 -15.01 -2.01 -0.02
CA THR A 176 -15.31 -2.60 1.30
C THR A 176 -16.53 -1.93 1.93
N ILE A 177 -16.67 -0.60 1.84
CA ILE A 177 -17.84 0.10 2.36
C ILE A 177 -19.12 -0.29 1.62
N ILE A 178 -19.06 -0.49 0.30
CA ILE A 178 -20.22 -0.92 -0.49
C ILE A 178 -20.62 -2.36 -0.16
N THR A 179 -19.64 -3.24 0.04
CA THR A 179 -19.88 -4.68 0.21
C THR A 179 -20.17 -5.08 1.66
N GLN A 180 -19.55 -4.40 2.62
CA GLN A 180 -19.57 -4.77 4.05
C GLN A 180 -20.04 -3.62 4.96
N GLY A 181 -20.35 -2.44 4.40
CA GLY A 181 -20.73 -1.26 5.17
C GLY A 181 -19.53 -0.51 5.76
N LEU A 182 -19.80 0.64 6.39
CA LEU A 182 -18.76 1.48 6.98
C LEU A 182 -17.96 0.75 8.08
N SER A 183 -18.63 -0.09 8.87
CA SER A 183 -17.98 -0.90 9.91
C SER A 183 -16.93 -1.84 9.32
N GLY A 184 -17.20 -2.47 8.16
CA GLY A 184 -16.25 -3.37 7.52
C GLY A 184 -14.92 -2.70 7.19
N TYR A 185 -14.95 -1.45 6.68
CA TYR A 185 -13.69 -0.73 6.42
C TYR A 185 -13.03 -0.18 7.69
N VAL A 186 -13.81 0.22 8.69
CA VAL A 186 -13.29 0.60 10.03
C VAL A 186 -12.54 -0.58 10.65
N ASP A 187 -13.05 -1.79 10.49
CA ASP A 187 -12.42 -2.99 11.02
C ASP A 187 -11.08 -3.33 10.33
N CYS A 188 -10.93 -2.97 9.04
CA CYS A 188 -9.65 -3.09 8.31
C CYS A 188 -8.53 -2.21 8.89
N VAL A 189 -8.85 -1.25 9.76
CA VAL A 189 -7.86 -0.45 10.50
C VAL A 189 -7.17 -1.28 11.58
N PHE A 190 -7.89 -2.26 12.13
CA PHE A 190 -7.46 -3.01 13.29
C PHE A 190 -7.04 -4.44 12.98
N GLY A 191 -7.55 -5.01 11.89
CA GLY A 191 -7.32 -6.38 11.48
C GLY A 191 -6.65 -6.44 10.11
N TYR A 192 -6.04 -7.58 9.80
CA TYR A 192 -5.75 -7.92 8.41
C TYR A 192 -7.06 -8.01 7.63
N GLY A 193 -7.39 -6.93 6.92
CA GLY A 193 -8.43 -6.98 5.91
C GLY A 193 -7.94 -7.83 4.75
N TYR A 194 -8.03 -9.16 4.86
CA TYR A 194 -7.77 -10.02 3.71
C TYR A 194 -8.67 -9.55 2.58
N ILE A 195 -8.08 -9.34 1.41
CA ILE A 195 -8.82 -8.92 0.24
C ILE A 195 -9.46 -10.17 -0.32
N PRO A 196 -10.79 -10.35 -0.18
CA PRO A 196 -11.46 -11.54 -0.70
C PRO A 196 -11.11 -11.72 -2.17
N ASP A 197 -10.86 -12.95 -2.60
CA ASP A 197 -10.46 -13.23 -3.99
C ASP A 197 -11.48 -12.70 -5.00
N SER A 198 -12.76 -12.66 -4.62
CA SER A 198 -13.83 -12.07 -5.41
C SER A 198 -13.70 -10.55 -5.62
N LEU A 199 -13.03 -9.83 -4.71
CA LEU A 199 -12.83 -8.37 -4.81
C LEU A 199 -11.54 -8.00 -5.56
N LYS A 200 -10.53 -8.88 -5.58
CA LYS A 200 -9.26 -8.66 -6.30
C LYS A 200 -9.45 -8.19 -7.76
N PRO A 201 -10.25 -8.85 -8.62
CA PRO A 201 -10.44 -8.41 -10.00
C PRO A 201 -11.21 -7.08 -10.10
N VAL A 202 -12.14 -6.80 -9.18
CA VAL A 202 -12.90 -5.54 -9.15
C VAL A 202 -11.98 -4.36 -8.84
N LEU A 203 -11.10 -4.51 -7.84
CA LEU A 203 -10.13 -3.48 -7.46
C LEU A 203 -9.14 -3.19 -8.58
N SER A 204 -8.64 -4.25 -9.22
CA SER A 204 -7.78 -4.14 -10.41
C SER A 204 -8.49 -3.41 -11.56
N ALA A 205 -9.75 -3.77 -11.86
CA ALA A 205 -10.52 -3.13 -12.92
C ALA A 205 -10.81 -1.63 -12.66
N LEU A 206 -11.10 -1.25 -11.41
CA LEU A 206 -11.31 0.15 -11.02
C LEU A 206 -10.04 0.99 -11.20
N SER A 207 -8.92 0.45 -10.77
CA SER A 207 -7.62 1.11 -10.93
C SER A 207 -7.20 1.20 -12.40
N ALA A 208 -7.41 0.14 -13.20
CA ALA A 208 -7.26 0.19 -14.66
C ALA A 208 -8.07 1.33 -15.27
N THR A 209 -9.34 1.41 -14.89
CA THR A 209 -10.27 2.42 -15.38
C THR A 209 -9.76 3.83 -15.06
N LEU A 210 -9.28 4.06 -13.84
CA LEU A 210 -8.69 5.35 -13.47
C LEU A 210 -7.44 5.68 -14.30
N ILE A 211 -6.55 4.71 -14.51
CA ILE A 211 -5.35 4.88 -15.36
C ILE A 211 -5.75 5.31 -16.77
N PHE A 212 -6.70 4.61 -17.40
CA PHE A 212 -7.18 4.96 -18.74
C PHE A 212 -7.85 6.32 -18.81
N ILE A 213 -8.64 6.70 -17.79
CA ILE A 213 -9.25 8.03 -17.71
C ILE A 213 -8.17 9.11 -17.59
N LEU A 214 -7.16 8.92 -16.73
CA LEU A 214 -6.04 9.87 -16.57
C LEU A 214 -5.22 9.99 -17.86
N PHE A 215 -4.98 8.88 -18.55
CA PHE A 215 -4.31 8.89 -19.85
C PHE A 215 -5.13 9.63 -20.90
N ALA A 216 -6.43 9.35 -21.00
CA ALA A 216 -7.33 10.03 -21.93
C ALA A 216 -7.39 11.54 -21.64
N TRP A 217 -7.47 11.93 -20.36
CA TRP A 217 -7.43 13.34 -19.96
C TRP A 217 -6.11 13.99 -20.37
N SER A 218 -4.98 13.34 -20.08
CA SER A 218 -3.65 13.80 -20.48
C SER A 218 -3.53 14.02 -21.99
N LEU A 219 -3.94 13.03 -22.79
CA LEU A 219 -3.90 13.09 -24.25
C LEU A 219 -4.82 14.18 -24.81
N LEU A 220 -6.07 14.26 -24.33
CA LEU A 220 -7.00 15.32 -24.72
C LEU A 220 -6.44 16.70 -24.38
N LEU A 221 -5.81 16.85 -23.21
CA LEU A 221 -5.23 18.11 -22.80
C LEU A 221 -4.02 18.48 -23.66
N PHE A 222 -3.13 17.53 -23.94
CA PHE A 222 -1.99 17.69 -24.83
C PHE A 222 -2.43 18.15 -26.22
N VAL A 223 -3.36 17.42 -26.84
CA VAL A 223 -3.88 17.74 -28.18
C VAL A 223 -4.64 19.07 -28.18
N SER A 224 -5.38 19.39 -27.11
CA SER A 224 -6.08 20.68 -27.00
C SER A 224 -5.09 21.84 -26.93
N ILE A 225 -4.00 21.72 -26.17
CA ILE A 225 -2.96 22.76 -26.07
C ILE A 225 -2.24 22.89 -27.42
N TYR A 226 -1.87 21.77 -28.05
CA TYR A 226 -1.22 21.76 -29.36
C TYR A 226 -2.09 22.41 -30.45
N ARG A 227 -3.40 22.12 -30.47
CA ARG A 227 -4.35 22.76 -31.39
C ARG A 227 -4.47 24.26 -31.14
N LYS A 228 -4.47 24.69 -29.87
CA LYS A 228 -4.52 26.11 -29.49
C LYS A 228 -3.28 26.86 -30.00
N GLU A 229 -2.09 26.27 -29.90
CA GLU A 229 -0.86 26.83 -30.49
C GLU A 229 -0.92 26.98 -32.02
N ARG A 230 -1.72 26.15 -32.69
CA ARG A 230 -1.95 26.19 -34.15
C ARG A 230 -3.21 26.98 -34.54
N MET A 231 -3.79 27.76 -33.62
CA MET A 231 -5.03 28.52 -33.81
C MET A 231 -6.22 27.69 -34.31
N LYS A 232 -6.26 26.39 -33.99
CA LYS A 232 -7.38 25.50 -34.33
C LYS A 232 -8.41 25.48 -33.19
N THR A 233 -9.69 25.35 -33.53
CA THR A 233 -10.78 25.24 -32.53
C THR A 233 -10.55 24.09 -31.55
N THR A 234 -10.80 24.33 -30.27
CA THR A 234 -10.67 23.37 -29.16
C THR A 234 -12.00 23.10 -28.44
N LYS A 235 -13.09 23.75 -28.86
CA LYS A 235 -14.41 23.69 -28.18
C LYS A 235 -14.90 22.26 -27.92
N LYS A 236 -14.69 21.34 -28.87
CA LYS A 236 -15.08 19.93 -28.76
C LYS A 236 -14.31 19.17 -27.66
N MET A 237 -13.12 19.62 -27.28
CA MET A 237 -12.25 18.96 -26.30
C MET A 237 -12.35 19.60 -24.90
N THR A 238 -12.68 20.89 -24.82
CA THR A 238 -12.77 21.59 -23.53
C THR A 238 -13.88 21.03 -22.64
N ARG A 239 -15.02 20.65 -23.21
CA ARG A 239 -16.14 20.05 -22.47
C ARG A 239 -15.75 18.72 -21.79
N PRO A 240 -15.25 17.69 -22.50
CA PRO A 240 -14.87 16.43 -21.86
C PRO A 240 -13.71 16.62 -20.86
N ILE A 241 -12.74 17.49 -21.13
CA ILE A 241 -11.66 17.81 -20.17
C ILE A 241 -12.22 18.33 -18.84
N ASN A 242 -13.15 19.29 -18.89
CA ASN A 242 -13.74 19.87 -17.68
C ASN A 242 -14.66 18.89 -16.94
N LEU A 243 -15.36 18.01 -17.68
CA LEU A 243 -16.17 16.94 -17.09
C LEU A 243 -15.28 15.96 -16.33
N ILE A 244 -14.26 15.39 -16.99
CA ILE A 244 -13.32 14.44 -16.39
C ILE A 244 -12.65 15.06 -15.16
N LYS A 245 -12.18 16.31 -15.27
CA LYS A 245 -11.60 17.04 -14.15
C LYS A 245 -12.55 17.08 -12.95
N SER A 246 -13.82 17.44 -13.16
CA SER A 246 -14.79 17.59 -12.08
C SER A 246 -15.11 16.24 -11.45
N VAL A 247 -15.37 15.22 -12.26
CA VAL A 247 -15.69 13.85 -11.80
C VAL A 247 -14.54 13.26 -10.97
N ILE A 248 -13.30 13.29 -11.47
CA ILE A 248 -12.17 12.73 -10.73
C ILE A 248 -11.90 13.55 -9.46
N SER A 249 -12.00 14.88 -9.52
CA SER A 249 -11.77 15.70 -8.31
C SER A 249 -12.79 15.39 -7.21
N ILE A 250 -14.06 15.16 -7.58
CA ILE A 250 -15.10 14.75 -6.64
C ILE A 250 -14.80 13.34 -6.10
N LEU A 251 -14.48 12.39 -6.96
CA LEU A 251 -14.11 11.02 -6.56
C LEU A 251 -13.00 11.03 -5.51
N LEU A 252 -11.89 11.75 -5.78
CA LEU A 252 -10.75 11.82 -4.87
C LEU A 252 -11.10 12.54 -3.57
N ALA A 253 -11.89 13.61 -3.62
CA ALA A 253 -12.29 14.34 -2.41
C ALA A 253 -13.23 13.53 -1.52
N VAL A 254 -14.21 12.83 -2.12
CA VAL A 254 -15.12 11.93 -1.39
C VAL A 254 -14.34 10.79 -0.78
N ASN A 255 -13.43 10.17 -1.54
CA ASN A 255 -12.62 9.07 -1.05
C ASN A 255 -11.72 9.50 0.12
N PHE A 256 -11.05 10.65 0.00
CA PHE A 256 -10.26 11.23 1.09
C PHE A 256 -11.10 11.47 2.35
N ALA A 257 -12.29 12.06 2.20
CA ALA A 257 -13.17 12.35 3.33
C ALA A 257 -13.66 11.08 4.03
N VAL A 258 -14.10 10.09 3.25
CA VAL A 258 -14.59 8.80 3.75
C VAL A 258 -13.47 8.04 4.47
N MET A 259 -12.30 7.92 3.84
CA MET A 259 -11.15 7.27 4.46
C MET A 259 -10.73 7.97 5.75
N SER A 260 -10.57 9.30 5.73
CA SER A 260 -10.19 10.07 6.91
C SER A 260 -11.19 9.94 8.05
N PHE A 261 -12.49 9.94 7.73
CA PHE A 261 -13.55 9.76 8.71
C PHE A 261 -13.56 8.35 9.30
N ALA A 262 -13.44 7.31 8.47
CA ALA A 262 -13.38 5.92 8.92
C ALA A 262 -12.14 5.66 9.79
N THR A 263 -10.97 6.15 9.38
CA THR A 263 -9.75 6.05 10.19
C THR A 263 -9.90 6.79 11.52
N ALA A 264 -10.50 7.99 11.53
CA ALA A 264 -10.75 8.71 12.78
C ALA A 264 -11.70 7.95 13.72
N LEU A 265 -12.79 7.36 13.18
CA LEU A 265 -13.69 6.51 13.95
C LEU A 265 -12.97 5.30 14.53
N ALA A 266 -12.15 4.61 13.74
CA ALA A 266 -11.37 3.48 14.21
C ALA A 266 -10.42 3.88 15.34
N VAL A 267 -9.72 5.01 15.23
CA VAL A 267 -8.85 5.46 16.33
C VAL A 267 -9.62 5.63 17.65
N THR A 268 -10.90 6.00 17.63
CA THR A 268 -11.71 6.07 18.86
C THR A 268 -12.07 4.72 19.46
N GLY A 269 -12.19 3.66 18.65
CA GLY A 269 -12.48 2.29 19.08
C GLY A 269 -11.24 1.47 19.46
N LEU A 270 -10.04 2.03 19.26
CA LEU A 270 -8.78 1.31 19.44
C LEU A 270 -8.59 0.69 20.83
N PRO A 271 -8.90 1.36 21.96
CA PRO A 271 -8.72 0.76 23.28
C PRO A 271 -9.56 -0.52 23.47
N GLN A 272 -10.85 -0.46 23.12
CA GLN A 272 -11.74 -1.62 23.18
C GLN A 272 -11.22 -2.74 22.28
N LYS A 273 -10.74 -2.40 21.09
CA LYS A 273 -10.24 -3.39 20.14
C LYS A 273 -8.97 -4.09 20.64
N ILE A 274 -8.11 -3.39 21.37
CA ILE A 274 -6.94 -3.99 22.02
C ILE A 274 -7.41 -5.04 23.06
N GLU A 275 -8.41 -4.70 23.88
CA GLU A 275 -8.98 -5.65 24.85
C GLU A 275 -9.63 -6.86 24.16
N ASP A 276 -10.44 -6.64 23.13
CA ASP A 276 -11.07 -7.72 22.35
C ASP A 276 -10.01 -8.66 21.74
N THR A 277 -8.90 -8.09 21.24
CA THR A 277 -7.79 -8.86 20.65
C THR A 277 -7.05 -9.70 21.70
N LYS A 278 -6.88 -9.17 22.92
CA LYS A 278 -6.29 -9.92 24.04
C LYS A 278 -7.20 -11.08 24.47
N LEU A 279 -8.50 -10.81 24.63
CA LEU A 279 -9.48 -11.83 24.98
C LEU A 279 -9.54 -12.96 23.95
N GLU A 280 -9.57 -12.61 22.66
CA GLU A 280 -9.53 -13.59 21.57
C GLU A 280 -8.26 -14.44 21.65
N ARG A 281 -7.10 -13.83 21.92
CA ARG A 281 -5.86 -14.58 22.06
C ARG A 281 -5.88 -15.52 23.26
N SER A 282 -6.40 -15.10 24.41
CA SER A 282 -6.56 -15.98 25.56
C SER A 282 -7.41 -17.20 25.21
N MET A 283 -8.55 -17.00 24.53
CA MET A 283 -9.38 -18.09 24.04
C MET A 283 -8.66 -19.00 23.04
N MET A 284 -7.85 -18.43 22.14
CA MET A 284 -7.06 -19.21 21.20
C MET A 284 -6.03 -20.06 21.93
N ILE A 285 -5.25 -19.48 22.85
CA ILE A 285 -4.26 -20.20 23.67
C ILE A 285 -4.94 -21.37 24.37
N GLU A 286 -6.08 -21.12 25.02
CA GLU A 286 -6.89 -22.16 25.66
C GLU A 286 -7.33 -23.25 24.68
N THR A 287 -7.68 -22.88 23.45
CA THR A 287 -8.03 -23.82 22.38
C THR A 287 -6.85 -24.72 22.02
N VAL A 288 -5.63 -24.19 21.85
CA VAL A 288 -4.46 -24.99 21.47
C VAL A 288 -4.01 -25.91 22.60
N ILE A 289 -3.91 -25.40 23.83
CA ILE A 289 -3.42 -26.21 24.97
C ILE A 289 -4.38 -27.34 25.32
N ASN A 290 -5.69 -27.15 25.10
CA ASN A 290 -6.72 -28.15 25.38
C ASN A 290 -7.15 -28.92 24.12
N TRP A 291 -6.53 -28.68 22.97
CA TRP A 291 -6.86 -29.43 21.77
C TRP A 291 -6.40 -30.87 21.90
N ASP A 292 -7.34 -31.78 21.69
CA ASP A 292 -7.09 -33.21 21.60
C ASP A 292 -6.40 -33.51 20.27
N THR A 293 -5.09 -33.74 20.32
CA THR A 293 -4.24 -33.99 19.15
C THR A 293 -4.51 -35.34 18.49
N SER A 294 -5.29 -36.24 19.10
CA SER A 294 -5.70 -37.51 18.50
C SER A 294 -6.80 -37.32 17.44
N LYS A 295 -7.52 -36.19 17.50
CA LYS A 295 -8.60 -35.88 16.55
C LYS A 295 -8.08 -35.58 15.15
N SER A 296 -8.96 -35.81 14.18
CA SER A 296 -8.68 -35.53 12.78
C SER A 296 -8.63 -34.03 12.49
N GLU A 297 -7.89 -33.66 11.44
CA GLU A 297 -7.79 -32.26 10.99
C GLU A 297 -9.18 -31.69 10.62
N GLU A 298 -10.04 -32.53 10.06
CA GLU A 298 -11.42 -32.15 9.71
C GLU A 298 -12.25 -31.79 10.94
N GLU A 299 -12.04 -32.46 12.08
CA GLU A 299 -12.70 -32.14 13.34
C GLU A 299 -12.19 -30.81 13.91
N LEU A 300 -10.88 -30.56 13.85
CA LEU A 300 -10.30 -29.27 14.23
C LEU A 300 -10.85 -28.13 13.37
N LEU A 301 -10.86 -28.32 12.05
CA LEU A 301 -11.39 -27.34 11.12
C LEU A 301 -12.88 -27.08 11.37
N SER A 302 -13.67 -28.12 11.56
CA SER A 302 -15.11 -28.00 11.85
C SER A 302 -15.37 -27.24 13.15
N TYR A 303 -14.57 -27.51 14.19
CA TYR A 303 -14.63 -26.78 15.46
C TYR A 303 -14.29 -25.29 15.27
N LEU A 304 -13.17 -24.99 14.61
CA LEU A 304 -12.73 -23.62 14.38
C LEU A 304 -13.68 -22.84 13.45
N TYR A 305 -14.26 -23.49 12.44
CA TYR A 305 -15.33 -22.92 11.62
C TYR A 305 -16.58 -22.62 12.43
N GLY A 306 -16.94 -23.49 13.39
CA GLY A 306 -18.02 -23.25 14.35
C GLY A 306 -17.79 -22.02 15.23
N LEU A 307 -16.53 -21.71 15.57
CA LEU A 307 -16.13 -20.49 16.28
C LEU A 307 -16.07 -19.25 15.37
N GLY A 308 -16.25 -19.43 14.06
CA GLY A 308 -16.27 -18.36 13.07
C GLY A 308 -14.92 -18.02 12.44
N TYR A 309 -13.89 -18.85 12.63
CA TYR A 309 -12.66 -18.77 11.84
C TYR A 309 -12.93 -19.25 10.41
N LYS A 310 -12.14 -18.80 9.44
CA LYS A 310 -12.27 -19.13 8.03
C LYS A 310 -10.90 -19.24 7.38
N ASN A 311 -10.77 -20.13 6.40
CA ASN A 311 -9.61 -20.16 5.52
C ASN A 311 -9.79 -19.08 4.44
N TYR A 312 -8.78 -18.23 4.27
CA TYR A 312 -8.77 -17.18 3.24
C TYR A 312 -7.83 -17.49 2.07
N HIS A 313 -7.10 -18.60 2.12
CA HIS A 313 -6.28 -19.09 1.01
C HIS A 313 -7.16 -19.82 -0.02
N SER A 314 -6.86 -19.66 -1.31
CA SER A 314 -7.36 -20.59 -2.32
C SER A 314 -6.72 -21.96 -2.10
N GLU A 315 -7.48 -23.04 -2.32
CA GLU A 315 -7.02 -24.42 -2.09
C GLU A 315 -5.72 -24.77 -2.84
N ASP A 316 -5.37 -24.00 -3.88
CA ASP A 316 -4.27 -24.27 -4.81
C ASP A 316 -2.91 -23.68 -4.42
N ASN A 317 -2.82 -22.85 -3.37
CA ASN A 317 -1.67 -21.97 -3.16
C ASN A 317 -0.78 -22.29 -1.95
N THR A 318 -0.89 -23.50 -1.41
CA THR A 318 -0.04 -24.00 -0.32
C THR A 318 1.35 -24.34 -0.86
N THR A 319 2.18 -23.32 -1.12
CA THR A 319 3.58 -23.51 -1.53
C THR A 319 4.44 -24.16 -0.45
N TYR A 320 3.95 -24.22 0.79
CA TYR A 320 4.43 -25.13 1.82
C TYR A 320 3.45 -26.29 1.93
N ILE A 321 3.89 -27.44 1.42
CA ILE A 321 3.22 -28.73 1.50
C ILE A 321 2.69 -28.89 2.94
N ASN A 322 1.35 -28.93 3.09
CA ASN A 322 0.61 -29.24 4.34
C ASN A 322 0.41 -28.12 5.39
N GLN A 323 0.24 -26.84 5.01
CA GLN A 323 -0.15 -25.78 5.96
C GLN A 323 -1.50 -25.13 5.63
N LYS A 324 -2.37 -24.94 6.65
CA LYS A 324 -3.62 -24.17 6.57
C LYS A 324 -3.61 -23.03 7.57
N GLU A 325 -3.91 -21.82 7.09
CA GLU A 325 -4.04 -20.63 7.95
C GLU A 325 -5.51 -20.21 8.06
N LEU A 326 -5.99 -20.09 9.28
CA LEU A 326 -7.37 -19.72 9.58
C LEU A 326 -7.41 -18.40 10.32
N TYR A 327 -8.26 -17.50 9.83
CA TYR A 327 -8.41 -16.15 10.36
C TYR A 327 -9.86 -15.93 10.79
N ARG A 328 -10.05 -15.06 11.77
CA ARG A 328 -11.35 -14.52 12.10
C ARG A 328 -11.45 -13.09 11.56
N ASN A 329 -12.60 -12.72 11.02
CA ASN A 329 -12.84 -11.34 10.59
C ASN A 329 -12.45 -10.36 11.71
N ASN A 330 -11.71 -9.32 11.34
CA ASN A 330 -11.29 -8.23 12.23
C ASN A 330 -10.25 -8.66 13.29
N SER A 331 -9.63 -9.82 13.17
CA SER A 331 -8.55 -10.28 14.05
C SER A 331 -7.18 -10.14 13.40
N ASN A 332 -6.15 -9.89 14.22
CA ASN A 332 -4.74 -10.02 13.83
C ASN A 332 -4.13 -11.36 14.26
N ASN A 333 -4.91 -12.22 14.90
CA ASN A 333 -4.47 -13.54 15.31
C ASN A 333 -4.91 -14.57 14.26
N ALA A 334 -4.06 -15.57 14.02
CA ALA A 334 -4.33 -16.65 13.09
C ALA A 334 -4.02 -18.00 13.73
N PHE A 335 -4.84 -19.01 13.43
CA PHE A 335 -4.44 -20.39 13.63
C PHE A 335 -3.64 -20.85 12.42
N MET A 336 -2.48 -21.45 12.65
CA MET A 336 -1.75 -22.18 11.62
C MET A 336 -1.77 -23.66 11.97
N ILE A 337 -2.32 -24.45 11.07
CA ILE A 337 -2.38 -25.90 11.20
C ILE A 337 -1.35 -26.45 10.22
N THR A 338 -0.35 -27.17 10.72
CA THR A 338 0.67 -27.81 9.87
C THR A 338 0.65 -29.32 10.10
N LYS A 339 0.61 -30.08 9.01
CA LYS A 339 0.79 -31.53 9.02
C LYS A 339 2.19 -31.89 8.51
N PHE A 340 3.03 -32.53 9.32
CA PHE A 340 4.29 -33.09 8.82
C PHE A 340 4.01 -34.48 8.23
N ASP A 341 4.42 -34.70 6.97
CA ASP A 341 4.40 -36.04 6.36
C ASP A 341 5.82 -36.41 5.94
N GLU A 342 6.47 -37.25 6.74
CA GLU A 342 7.60 -38.04 6.30
C GLU A 342 7.37 -39.52 6.67
N ALA A 343 6.32 -40.10 6.08
CA ALA A 343 6.25 -41.53 5.79
C ALA A 343 6.17 -42.56 6.95
N SER A 344 5.82 -42.22 8.19
CA SER A 344 5.73 -43.26 9.24
C SER A 344 4.72 -43.19 10.39
N ASP A 345 4.18 -42.06 10.85
CA ASP A 345 3.05 -42.03 11.82
C ASP A 345 2.44 -40.61 11.81
N ASP A 346 1.11 -40.50 11.67
CA ASP A 346 0.37 -39.24 11.45
C ASP A 346 0.42 -38.31 12.69
N TYR A 347 1.19 -37.21 12.63
CA TYR A 347 1.15 -36.14 13.63
C TYR A 347 0.49 -34.88 13.08
N GLN A 348 -0.48 -34.34 13.82
CA GLN A 348 -1.07 -33.03 13.53
C GLN A 348 -0.60 -31.99 14.56
N PHE A 349 -0.07 -30.87 14.08
CA PHE A 349 0.27 -29.74 14.95
C PHE A 349 -0.66 -28.58 14.68
N ALA A 350 -1.48 -28.26 15.67
CA ALA A 350 -2.14 -26.97 15.76
C ALA A 350 -1.22 -26.02 16.52
N TYR A 351 -0.85 -24.90 15.90
CA TYR A 351 -0.19 -23.82 16.62
C TYR A 351 -0.78 -22.48 16.25
N ILE A 352 -0.83 -21.60 17.24
CA ILE A 352 -1.25 -20.22 17.05
C ILE A 352 -0.03 -19.43 16.65
N THR A 353 -0.19 -18.59 15.65
CA THR A 353 0.76 -17.51 15.41
C THR A 353 0.03 -16.18 15.52
N THR A 354 0.67 -15.22 16.17
CA THR A 354 0.34 -13.82 15.97
C THR A 354 1.17 -13.36 14.77
N THR A 355 0.53 -13.02 13.67
CA THR A 355 1.26 -12.45 12.53
C THR A 355 1.68 -11.05 12.92
N GLN A 356 2.94 -10.86 13.33
CA GLN A 356 3.53 -9.53 13.55
C GLN A 356 4.05 -8.97 12.22
N ASN A 357 3.16 -8.52 11.32
CA ASN A 357 3.63 -7.80 10.13
C ASN A 357 3.98 -6.34 10.46
N SER A 358 4.95 -5.79 9.74
CA SER A 358 5.64 -4.52 10.00
C SER A 358 4.86 -3.24 9.73
N THR A 359 3.62 -3.37 9.26
CA THR A 359 2.74 -2.28 8.84
C THR A 359 1.71 -1.87 9.91
N GLN A 360 1.72 -2.53 11.08
CA GLN A 360 0.83 -2.23 12.20
C GLN A 360 1.10 -0.84 12.81
N PRO A 361 0.10 -0.19 13.44
CA PRO A 361 0.36 0.90 14.36
C PRO A 361 1.38 0.42 15.40
N LEU A 362 2.43 1.23 15.61
CA LEU A 362 3.52 0.96 16.56
C LEU A 362 3.04 0.50 17.96
N ILE A 363 1.79 0.83 18.30
CA ILE A 363 1.09 0.55 19.56
C ILE A 363 0.91 -0.95 19.81
N VAL A 364 0.39 -1.73 18.84
CA VAL A 364 0.14 -3.18 19.03
C VAL A 364 1.46 -3.97 19.09
N ARG A 365 2.49 -3.49 18.38
CA ARG A 365 3.82 -4.12 18.34
C ARG A 365 4.56 -4.01 19.69
N ASN A 366 4.34 -2.93 20.44
CA ASN A 366 4.97 -2.75 21.75
C ASN A 366 4.27 -3.55 22.85
N ASP A 367 2.96 -3.79 22.74
CA ASP A 367 2.21 -4.56 23.75
C ASP A 367 2.59 -6.05 23.80
N LEU A 368 3.23 -6.59 22.75
CA LEU A 368 3.62 -8.00 22.63
C LEU A 368 5.03 -8.30 23.16
N LYS A 369 5.77 -7.29 23.63
CA LYS A 369 7.13 -7.50 24.12
C LYS A 369 7.13 -7.86 25.61
N ILE A 370 8.03 -8.76 25.98
CA ILE A 370 8.37 -9.04 27.37
C ILE A 370 9.71 -8.39 27.71
N GLY A 371 9.91 -8.02 28.98
CA GLY A 371 11.14 -7.44 29.48
C GLY A 371 11.85 -8.33 30.51
N PHE A 372 12.94 -7.80 31.07
CA PHE A 372 13.77 -8.49 32.06
C PHE A 372 13.01 -8.90 33.34
N LYS A 373 11.97 -8.16 33.73
CA LYS A 373 11.19 -8.48 34.94
C LYS A 373 10.36 -9.75 34.75
N GLU A 374 9.80 -9.93 33.56
CA GLU A 374 8.99 -11.09 33.19
C GLU A 374 9.84 -12.36 33.05
N THR A 375 11.09 -12.25 32.61
CA THR A 375 11.95 -13.42 32.34
C THR A 375 12.82 -13.87 33.53
N SER A 376 13.06 -12.99 34.51
CA SER A 376 14.06 -13.19 35.58
C SER A 376 13.84 -14.37 36.54
N TRP A 377 12.65 -14.97 36.56
CA TRP A 377 12.27 -16.05 37.49
C TRP A 377 11.82 -17.33 36.79
N MET A 378 11.98 -17.41 35.45
CA MET A 378 11.61 -18.57 34.63
C MET A 378 12.70 -19.65 34.66
N GLU A 379 12.74 -20.41 35.76
CA GLU A 379 13.71 -21.50 35.95
C GLU A 379 13.11 -22.89 35.64
N PRO A 380 13.77 -23.71 34.79
CA PRO A 380 13.31 -25.07 34.51
C PRO A 380 13.11 -25.90 35.77
N GLY A 381 12.06 -26.71 35.80
CA GLY A 381 11.71 -27.57 36.94
C GLY A 381 11.01 -26.88 38.11
N LYS A 382 10.82 -25.55 38.08
CA LYS A 382 10.27 -24.77 39.21
C LYS A 382 8.90 -24.14 38.95
N ILE A 383 8.42 -24.22 37.71
CA ILE A 383 7.18 -23.61 37.26
C ILE A 383 6.41 -24.66 36.49
N ASP A 384 5.21 -24.98 36.98
CA ASP A 384 4.21 -25.74 36.26
C ASP A 384 3.41 -24.85 35.30
N LEU A 385 2.72 -25.47 34.34
CA LEU A 385 1.96 -24.74 33.32
C LEU A 385 0.78 -23.97 33.94
N GLN A 386 0.12 -24.47 34.98
CA GLN A 386 -0.99 -23.75 35.63
C GLN A 386 -0.52 -22.41 36.21
N LYS A 387 0.60 -22.42 36.93
CA LYS A 387 1.23 -21.23 37.47
C LYS A 387 1.71 -20.30 36.35
N PHE A 388 2.23 -20.86 35.26
CA PHE A 388 2.61 -20.08 34.09
C PHE A 388 1.42 -19.35 33.46
N LEU A 389 0.32 -20.05 33.18
CA LEU A 389 -0.90 -19.49 32.61
C LEU A 389 -1.54 -18.41 33.51
N GLY A 390 -1.21 -18.39 34.81
CA GLY A 390 -1.62 -17.34 35.74
C GLY A 390 -0.89 -16.00 35.59
N PHE A 391 0.14 -15.90 34.73
CA PHE A 391 0.82 -14.63 34.50
C PHE A 391 0.05 -13.71 33.55
N ASP A 392 0.04 -12.42 33.87
CA ASP A 392 -0.64 -11.35 33.13
C ASP A 392 -0.02 -11.04 31.76
N TRP A 393 1.10 -11.69 31.43
CA TRP A 393 1.83 -11.50 30.18
C TRP A 393 1.82 -12.74 29.27
N VAL A 394 1.19 -13.85 29.65
CA VAL A 394 1.11 -15.05 28.77
C VAL A 394 0.40 -14.73 27.46
N ASP A 395 -0.58 -13.84 27.49
CA ASP A 395 -1.26 -13.32 26.31
C ASP A 395 -0.34 -12.50 25.40
N LYS A 396 0.92 -12.23 25.77
CA LYS A 396 1.91 -11.63 24.86
C LYS A 396 2.59 -12.67 23.96
N ALA A 397 2.30 -13.97 24.12
CA ALA A 397 2.91 -15.01 23.32
C ALA A 397 2.67 -14.74 21.82
N THR A 398 3.77 -14.69 21.07
CA THR A 398 3.76 -14.50 19.62
C THR A 398 3.41 -15.79 18.87
N ALA A 399 3.66 -16.93 19.50
CA ALA A 399 3.18 -18.23 19.02
C ALA A 399 3.01 -19.20 20.18
N VAL A 400 2.04 -20.12 20.06
CA VAL A 400 1.84 -21.22 21.00
C VAL A 400 1.66 -22.50 20.22
N THR A 401 2.49 -23.51 20.49
CA THR A 401 2.42 -24.82 19.85
C THR A 401 2.08 -25.87 20.89
N HIS A 402 1.27 -26.85 20.48
CA HIS A 402 1.02 -28.07 21.26
C HIS A 402 1.39 -29.26 20.38
N TYR A 403 2.32 -30.06 20.88
CA TYR A 403 2.88 -31.22 20.21
C TYR A 403 2.68 -32.44 21.10
N ARG A 404 2.18 -33.53 20.52
CA ARG A 404 2.10 -34.82 21.20
C ARG A 404 2.56 -35.95 20.28
N ASN A 405 3.31 -36.89 20.84
CA ASN A 405 3.61 -38.19 20.27
C ASN A 405 3.53 -39.28 21.34
N ASP A 406 3.77 -40.55 20.98
CA ASP A 406 3.73 -41.70 21.89
C ASP A 406 4.68 -41.60 23.10
N SER A 407 5.66 -40.69 23.05
CA SER A 407 6.71 -40.54 24.05
C SER A 407 6.73 -39.18 24.76
N GLN A 408 6.04 -38.17 24.23
CA GLN A 408 6.18 -36.78 24.66
C GLN A 408 4.89 -36.00 24.43
N ASP A 409 4.58 -35.11 25.37
CA ASP A 409 3.54 -34.10 25.25
C ASP A 409 4.13 -32.75 25.69
N ILE A 410 4.26 -31.84 24.73
CA ILE A 410 4.99 -30.59 24.87
C ILE A 410 4.13 -29.42 24.43
N ILE A 411 4.05 -28.40 25.28
CA ILE A 411 3.46 -27.10 24.97
C ILE A 411 4.56 -26.06 24.98
N GLN A 412 4.70 -25.27 23.89
CA GLN A 412 5.72 -24.24 23.76
C GLN A 412 5.11 -22.87 23.53
N PHE A 413 5.60 -21.88 24.26
CA PHE A 413 5.22 -20.47 24.11
C PHE A 413 6.41 -19.66 23.61
N HIS A 414 6.22 -18.88 22.57
CA HIS A 414 7.23 -17.99 21.99
C HIS A 414 6.90 -16.53 22.33
N PHE A 415 7.91 -15.74 22.66
CA PHE A 415 7.77 -14.31 22.99
C PHE A 415 8.88 -13.50 22.33
N TYR A 416 8.61 -12.24 22.04
CA TYR A 416 9.65 -11.29 21.65
C TYR A 416 10.22 -10.58 22.89
N ASP A 417 11.50 -10.77 23.17
CA ASP A 417 12.17 -10.14 24.30
C ASP A 417 12.79 -8.80 23.88
N GLU A 418 12.39 -7.73 24.57
CA GLU A 418 12.88 -6.38 24.30
C GLU A 418 14.36 -6.19 24.67
N ALA A 419 14.85 -6.89 25.71
CA ALA A 419 16.20 -6.72 26.20
C ALA A 419 17.24 -7.33 25.26
N SER A 420 16.96 -8.52 24.72
CA SER A 420 17.81 -9.19 23.74
C SER A 420 17.51 -8.76 22.29
N GLY A 421 16.29 -8.32 22.00
CA GLY A 421 15.82 -8.10 20.63
C GLY A 421 15.54 -9.39 19.87
N GLU A 422 15.54 -10.54 20.57
CA GLU A 422 15.37 -11.89 20.02
C GLU A 422 14.05 -12.53 20.47
N THR A 423 13.67 -13.62 19.81
CA THR A 423 12.56 -14.47 20.27
C THR A 423 13.06 -15.44 21.34
N VAL A 424 12.32 -15.55 22.44
CA VAL A 424 12.56 -16.53 23.52
C VAL A 424 11.43 -17.53 23.53
N ALA A 425 11.76 -18.81 23.75
CA ALA A 425 10.77 -19.87 23.85
C ALA A 425 10.79 -20.56 25.21
N TYR A 426 9.62 -20.80 25.78
CA TYR A 426 9.39 -21.53 27.02
C TYR A 426 8.61 -22.81 26.72
N GLY A 427 9.23 -23.96 26.96
CA GLY A 427 8.66 -25.28 26.70
C GLY A 427 8.27 -26.01 27.98
N PHE A 428 7.05 -26.54 28.03
CA PHE A 428 6.49 -27.33 29.12
C PHE A 428 6.27 -28.76 28.66
N GLU A 429 6.71 -29.74 29.45
CA GLU A 429 6.56 -31.17 29.15
C GLU A 429 5.75 -31.86 30.26
N CYS A 430 4.83 -32.74 29.87
CA CYS A 430 4.04 -33.54 30.80
C CYS A 430 4.93 -34.61 31.47
N ILE A 431 4.94 -34.67 32.81
CA ILE A 431 5.80 -35.58 33.60
C ILE A 431 5.14 -36.96 33.88
N THR A 432 3.93 -37.21 33.37
CA THR A 432 3.20 -38.46 33.67
C THR A 432 3.80 -39.69 32.97
N ASP A 433 3.92 -40.81 33.71
CA ASP A 433 4.49 -42.09 33.23
C ASP A 433 3.71 -42.74 32.07
N ASP A 434 2.47 -42.30 31.80
CA ASP A 434 1.65 -42.82 30.70
C ASP A 434 1.28 -41.69 29.74
N ALA A 435 2.03 -41.59 28.64
CA ALA A 435 1.83 -40.60 27.58
C ALA A 435 0.44 -40.74 26.89
N SER A 436 -0.29 -41.84 27.15
CA SER A 436 -1.50 -42.25 26.44
C SER A 436 -2.84 -41.92 27.12
N ASP A 437 -2.87 -41.54 28.40
CA ASP A 437 -4.11 -41.27 29.14
C ASP A 437 -4.45 -39.76 29.17
N GLU A 438 -5.35 -39.35 28.27
CA GLU A 438 -5.69 -37.95 27.99
C GLU A 438 -6.75 -37.37 28.93
N GLU A 439 -7.66 -38.20 29.46
CA GLU A 439 -8.85 -37.75 30.21
C GLU A 439 -8.54 -37.20 31.62
N ASN A 440 -7.32 -37.41 32.13
CA ASN A 440 -6.95 -37.12 33.53
C ASN A 440 -5.79 -36.13 33.73
N ARG A 441 -5.27 -35.52 32.66
CA ARG A 441 -4.13 -34.58 32.78
C ARG A 441 -4.55 -33.22 33.30
N LEU A 442 -3.83 -32.73 34.30
CA LEU A 442 -3.97 -31.38 34.82
C LEU A 442 -2.82 -30.51 34.32
N TRP A 443 -3.04 -29.20 34.21
CA TRP A 443 -1.97 -28.26 33.87
C TRP A 443 -0.82 -28.26 34.89
N GLU A 444 -1.04 -28.76 36.11
CA GLU A 444 -0.01 -28.95 37.13
C GLU A 444 0.99 -30.07 36.77
N ASP A 445 0.62 -30.98 35.87
CA ASP A 445 1.46 -32.12 35.44
C ASP A 445 2.54 -31.72 34.41
N TYR A 446 2.40 -30.52 33.84
CA TYR A 446 3.31 -29.96 32.85
C TYR A 446 4.33 -29.05 33.53
N THR A 447 5.62 -29.37 33.41
CA THR A 447 6.69 -28.57 34.03
C THR A 447 7.55 -27.91 32.97
N LEU A 448 8.01 -26.69 33.25
CA LEU A 448 8.95 -25.97 32.40
C LEU A 448 10.26 -26.76 32.25
N VAL A 449 10.58 -27.21 31.04
CA VAL A 449 11.80 -27.98 30.73
C VAL A 449 12.86 -27.16 30.00
N SER A 450 12.48 -26.05 29.36
CA SER A 450 13.45 -25.21 28.64
C SER A 450 13.03 -23.74 28.55
N ALA A 451 14.04 -22.86 28.62
CA ALA A 451 13.99 -21.45 28.25
C ALA A 451 15.19 -21.17 27.34
N ARG A 452 14.98 -20.94 26.03
CA ARG A 452 16.09 -20.68 25.07
C ARG A 452 15.82 -19.42 24.25
N SER A 453 16.87 -18.65 23.94
CA SER A 453 16.83 -17.64 22.87
C SER A 453 17.02 -18.35 21.52
N THR A 454 16.26 -17.95 20.50
CA THR A 454 16.21 -18.64 19.21
C THR A 454 17.45 -18.42 18.33
N PHE A 455 18.52 -17.76 18.81
CA PHE A 455 19.70 -17.46 18.00
C PHE A 455 20.78 -18.57 18.00
N GLU A 456 20.71 -19.54 18.92
CA GLU A 456 21.53 -20.76 18.82
C GLU A 456 20.82 -21.81 17.94
N GLY A 457 20.84 -21.57 16.63
CA GLY A 457 20.44 -22.54 15.60
C GLY A 457 19.53 -21.92 14.55
N SER A 458 20.00 -21.87 13.30
CA SER A 458 19.16 -21.52 12.15
C SER A 458 17.93 -22.42 12.11
N TRP A 459 16.74 -21.85 12.22
CA TRP A 459 15.49 -22.57 11.96
C TRP A 459 14.62 -21.79 10.99
N GLY A 460 14.90 -22.01 9.71
CA GLY A 460 13.83 -22.14 8.73
C GLY A 460 13.63 -23.63 8.54
N SER A 461 12.41 -24.13 8.82
CA SER A 461 12.00 -25.54 8.74
C SER A 461 12.77 -26.51 9.65
N THR A 462 12.06 -27.44 10.29
CA THR A 462 12.54 -28.33 11.38
C THR A 462 12.93 -27.56 12.65
N GLY A 463 13.03 -28.19 13.82
CA GLY A 463 13.57 -27.54 15.02
C GLY A 463 12.68 -27.42 16.24
N MET A 464 11.78 -28.38 16.42
CA MET A 464 11.39 -28.78 17.76
C MET A 464 12.57 -29.38 18.52
N LEU A 465 12.55 -29.20 19.84
CA LEU A 465 13.42 -29.93 20.77
C LEU A 465 13.12 -31.44 20.65
N LEU A 466 13.90 -32.16 19.86
CA LEU A 466 14.07 -33.60 20.03
C LEU A 466 15.13 -33.84 21.11
N PRO A 467 14.87 -34.64 22.17
CA PRO A 467 15.91 -35.03 23.10
C PRO A 467 16.84 -36.07 22.46
N HIS A 468 18.10 -35.98 22.86
CA HIS A 468 19.16 -36.94 22.61
C HIS A 468 18.73 -38.41 22.78
N SER A 469 18.75 -39.20 21.70
CA SER A 469 18.95 -40.64 21.83
C SER A 469 20.45 -40.93 21.85
N THR A 470 20.99 -41.17 23.04
CA THR A 470 22.20 -41.98 23.20
C THR A 470 21.91 -43.39 22.66
N SER A 471 22.31 -43.69 21.43
CA SER A 471 22.62 -45.07 21.04
C SER A 471 23.69 -45.06 19.96
N GLY A 472 24.76 -45.82 20.21
CA GLY A 472 25.94 -45.83 19.37
C GLY A 472 25.68 -46.48 18.02
N TYR A 473 26.17 -45.85 16.96
CA TYR A 473 26.51 -46.57 15.73
C TYR A 473 27.91 -46.19 15.29
N GLY A 474 28.73 -47.24 15.21
CA GLY A 474 30.15 -47.18 14.92
C GLY A 474 30.44 -46.54 13.59
N ASN A 475 31.38 -45.61 13.63
CA ASN A 475 31.99 -44.98 12.48
C ASN A 475 32.81 -46.02 11.71
N ASN A 476 32.26 -46.60 10.65
CA ASN A 476 33.00 -47.41 9.68
C ASN A 476 33.12 -46.65 8.36
N ARG A 477 34.31 -46.03 8.19
CA ARG A 477 35.10 -45.86 6.95
C ARG A 477 34.33 -46.02 5.62
N ARG A 478 34.32 -45.01 4.75
CA ARG A 478 35.40 -44.67 3.80
C ARG A 478 35.02 -43.43 3.02
#